data_AF-A0A060SBF1-F1
#
_entry.id   AF-A0A060SBF1-F1
#
_cell.length_a   1.000
_cell.length_b   1.000
_cell.length_c   1.000
_cell.angle_alpha   90.00
_cell.angle_beta   90.00
_cell.angle_gamma   90.00
#
_symmetry.space_group_name_H-M   'P 1'
#
loop_
_entity.id
_entity.type
_entity.pdbx_description
1 polymer ?
#
loop_
_entity_poly.entity_id
_entity_poly.type
_entity_poly.pdbx_seq_one_letter_code
_entity_poly.pdbx_strand_id
1 'polypeptide(L)'
;MLTLRYRAALFNPVRSLFGGSRAAAVAAHYQPVATFAEQADAGLSSSTFDIEANIREGDSRIGLDERGTQEVLDIMRRERVNFDQARLIRQNRILAAHGIDPSGMPLDAKAVTRL
;
A
#
# COMPACT_ATOMS: atom_id res chain seq x y z
N MET A 1 -68.42 -0.49 10.75
CA MET A 1 -68.00 -1.18 9.51
C MET A 1 -67.17 -0.21 8.67
N LEU A 2 -66.05 -0.72 8.12
CA LEU A 2 -65.13 -0.12 7.12
C LEU A 2 -64.32 1.13 7.53
N THR A 3 -63.11 0.89 8.04
CA THR A 3 -62.02 1.87 8.10
C THR A 3 -61.21 1.82 6.80
N LEU A 4 -61.35 2.82 5.92
CA LEU A 4 -60.41 3.03 4.81
C LEU A 4 -59.27 3.94 5.26
N ARG A 5 -58.09 3.36 5.44
CA ARG A 5 -56.84 4.11 5.64
C ARG A 5 -56.29 4.51 4.27
N TYR A 6 -56.44 5.78 3.90
CA TYR A 6 -55.69 6.36 2.78
C TYR A 6 -54.25 6.61 3.22
N ARG A 7 -53.31 5.79 2.73
CA ARG A 7 -51.87 6.08 2.79
C ARG A 7 -51.55 7.08 1.67
N ALA A 8 -51.39 8.35 2.02
CA ALA A 8 -50.79 9.32 1.12
C ALA A 8 -49.28 9.02 1.02
N ALA A 9 -48.86 8.41 -0.08
CA ALA A 9 -47.45 8.34 -0.44
C ALA A 9 -47.04 9.71 -0.97
N LEU A 10 -46.46 10.55 -0.11
CA LEU A 10 -45.76 11.75 -0.55
C LEU A 10 -44.47 11.30 -1.24
N PHE A 11 -44.52 11.08 -2.55
CA PHE A 11 -43.33 11.12 -3.38
C PHE A 11 -42.73 12.52 -3.21
N ASN A 12 -41.57 12.59 -2.59
CA ASN A 12 -40.83 13.83 -2.42
C ASN A 12 -39.69 13.85 -3.45
N PRO A 13 -39.88 14.43 -4.66
CA PRO A 13 -38.83 14.48 -5.65
C PRO A 13 -37.97 15.71 -5.41
N VAL A 14 -37.34 15.81 -4.23
CA VAL A 14 -36.20 16.74 -4.10
C VAL A 14 -34.97 15.98 -4.55
N ARG A 15 -34.91 15.81 -5.88
CA ARG A 15 -33.70 15.40 -6.57
C ARG A 15 -32.63 16.44 -6.23
N SER A 16 -31.71 16.04 -5.37
CA SER A 16 -30.52 16.82 -5.01
C SER A 16 -29.92 17.45 -6.26
N LEU A 17 -30.00 18.79 -6.33
CA LEU A 17 -29.38 19.62 -7.35
C LEU A 17 -27.90 19.90 -7.05
N PHE A 18 -27.30 19.19 -6.08
CA PHE A 18 -25.85 19.15 -5.97
C PHE A 18 -25.31 18.18 -7.01
N GLY A 19 -25.19 18.72 -8.23
CA GLY A 19 -24.48 18.09 -9.32
C GLY A 19 -23.15 17.57 -8.81
N GLY A 20 -23.01 16.24 -8.85
CA GLY A 20 -21.78 15.52 -8.59
C GLY A 20 -20.67 16.17 -9.40
N SER A 21 -19.90 16.97 -8.70
CA SER A 21 -18.91 17.86 -9.23
C SER A 21 -17.86 17.02 -9.93
N ARG A 22 -17.40 17.48 -11.11
CA ARG A 22 -16.24 16.93 -11.80
C ARG A 22 -15.02 16.83 -10.85
N ALA A 23 -14.99 17.61 -9.77
CA ALA A 23 -14.06 17.51 -8.66
C ALA A 23 -14.06 16.15 -7.94
N ALA A 24 -15.21 15.50 -7.75
CA ALA A 24 -15.29 14.17 -7.14
C ALA A 24 -14.71 13.07 -8.05
N ALA A 25 -14.87 13.21 -9.37
CA ALA A 25 -14.29 12.31 -10.36
C ALA A 25 -12.77 12.52 -10.52
N VAL A 26 -12.26 13.76 -10.38
CA VAL A 26 -10.81 14.04 -10.39
C VAL A 26 -10.13 13.58 -9.11
N ALA A 27 -10.78 13.72 -7.95
CA ALA A 27 -10.28 13.18 -6.68
C ALA A 27 -10.22 11.64 -6.66
N ALA A 28 -11.06 10.95 -7.44
CA ALA A 28 -11.07 9.48 -7.50
C ALA A 28 -9.78 8.88 -8.13
N HIS A 29 -9.01 9.67 -8.87
CA HIS A 29 -7.76 9.23 -9.52
C HIS A 29 -6.49 9.75 -8.84
N TYR A 30 -6.62 10.63 -7.85
CA TYR A 30 -5.46 11.11 -7.09
C TYR A 30 -5.12 10.09 -6.01
N GLN A 31 -4.00 9.39 -6.18
CA GLN A 31 -3.35 8.68 -5.09
C GLN A 31 -2.34 9.66 -4.47
N PRO A 32 -2.51 10.08 -3.20
CA PRO A 32 -1.50 10.88 -2.53
C PRO A 32 -0.20 10.08 -2.48
N VAL A 33 0.90 10.72 -2.87
CA VAL A 33 2.23 10.10 -2.84
C VAL A 33 2.62 9.87 -1.39
N ALA A 34 2.90 8.62 -1.03
CA ALA A 34 3.29 8.27 0.32
C ALA A 34 4.61 8.94 0.70
N THR A 35 4.63 9.75 1.76
CA THR A 35 5.85 10.45 2.19
C THR A 35 6.66 9.63 3.20
N PHE A 36 7.94 9.97 3.40
CA PHE A 36 8.75 9.32 4.46
C PHE A 36 8.08 9.40 5.84
N ALA A 37 7.38 10.49 6.16
CA ALA A 37 6.67 10.66 7.42
C ALA A 37 5.54 9.65 7.59
N GLU A 38 4.71 9.46 6.56
CA GLU A 38 3.64 8.46 6.58
C GLU A 38 4.18 7.02 6.69
N GLN A 39 5.35 6.77 6.08
CA GLN A 39 6.03 5.47 6.16
C GLN A 39 6.60 5.20 7.55
N ALA A 40 7.17 6.22 8.21
CA ALA A 40 7.60 6.16 9.59
C ALA A 40 6.43 5.87 10.53
N ASP A 41 5.31 6.58 10.37
CA ASP A 41 4.08 6.36 11.15
C ASP A 41 3.50 4.95 10.94
N ALA A 42 3.68 4.37 9.74
CA ALA A 42 3.29 3.00 9.43
C ALA A 42 4.25 1.92 10.01
N GLY A 43 5.32 2.32 10.70
CA GLY A 43 6.30 1.42 11.29
C GLY A 43 7.30 0.83 10.29
N LEU A 44 7.55 1.52 9.17
CA LEU A 44 8.49 1.10 8.12
C LEU A 44 9.90 1.64 8.34
N SER A 45 10.32 1.68 9.61
CA SER A 45 11.62 2.15 10.06
C SER A 45 12.18 1.16 11.08
N SER A 46 13.49 0.93 11.06
CA SER A 46 14.20 0.09 12.04
C SER A 46 15.60 0.63 12.31
N SER A 47 16.30 0.05 13.29
CA SER A 47 17.69 0.41 13.57
C SER A 47 18.64 0.14 12.41
N THR A 48 18.34 -0.86 11.57
CA THR A 48 19.15 -1.21 10.39
C THR A 48 18.67 -0.47 9.13
N PHE A 49 17.55 0.24 9.23
CA PHE A 49 16.95 1.00 8.15
C PHE A 49 16.22 2.22 8.69
N ASP A 50 17.01 3.24 9.00
CA ASP A 50 16.53 4.49 9.55
C ASP A 50 16.08 5.43 8.41
N ILE A 51 14.78 5.76 8.41
CA ILE A 51 14.20 6.78 7.52
C ILE A 51 13.92 8.10 8.24
N GLU A 52 14.03 8.14 9.57
CA GLU A 52 13.81 9.34 10.39
C GLU A 52 14.86 10.41 10.11
N ALA A 53 16.09 9.98 9.80
CA ALA A 53 17.15 10.86 9.34
C ALA A 53 16.76 11.63 8.07
N ASN A 54 16.16 10.95 7.09
CA ASN A 54 15.74 11.56 5.84
C ASN A 54 14.62 12.59 6.07
N ILE A 55 13.69 12.30 6.98
CA ILE A 55 12.62 13.24 7.38
C ILE A 55 13.22 14.51 7.99
N ARG A 56 14.18 14.35 8.92
CA ARG A 56 14.83 15.47 9.63
C ARG A 56 15.64 16.36 8.70
N GLU A 57 16.29 15.77 7.71
CA GLU A 57 17.09 16.48 6.72
C GLU A 57 16.24 17.11 5.61
N GLY A 58 14.93 16.88 5.61
CA GLY A 58 14.02 17.43 4.60
C GLY A 58 14.26 16.84 3.22
N ASP A 59 14.59 15.54 3.15
CA ASP A 59 14.82 14.84 1.90
C ASP A 59 13.59 14.90 0.99
N SER A 60 13.79 15.36 -0.24
CA SER A 60 12.73 15.56 -1.24
C SER A 60 12.45 14.33 -2.11
N ARG A 61 13.17 13.22 -1.89
CA ARG A 61 12.88 11.94 -2.56
C ARG A 61 11.48 11.45 -2.19
N ILE A 62 10.85 10.74 -3.13
CA ILE A 62 9.49 10.20 -3.03
C ILE A 62 9.33 9.15 -1.90
N GLY A 63 10.41 8.66 -1.29
CA GLY A 63 10.35 7.63 -0.26
C GLY A 63 10.41 6.20 -0.82
N LEU A 64 9.96 5.23 -0.02
CA LEU A 64 9.84 3.83 -0.45
C LEU A 64 8.77 3.67 -1.53
N ASP A 65 8.97 2.72 -2.44
CA ASP A 65 7.97 2.33 -3.44
C ASP A 65 6.65 1.91 -2.76
N GLU A 66 5.51 2.43 -3.23
CA GLU A 66 4.19 2.18 -2.64
C GLU A 66 3.81 0.70 -2.68
N ARG A 67 4.09 0.03 -3.81
CA ARG A 67 3.79 -1.40 -3.97
C ARG A 67 4.65 -2.22 -3.02
N GLY A 68 5.95 -1.93 -2.95
CA GLY A 68 6.86 -2.58 -2.02
C GLY A 68 6.46 -2.37 -0.56
N THR A 69 6.05 -1.15 -0.21
CA THR A 69 5.54 -0.80 1.12
C THR A 69 4.31 -1.63 1.48
N GLN A 70 3.32 -1.70 0.58
CA GLN A 70 2.10 -2.48 0.81
C GLN A 70 2.41 -3.98 0.97
N GLU A 71 3.32 -4.53 0.17
CA GLU A 71 3.73 -5.93 0.29
C GLU A 71 4.42 -6.22 1.62
N VAL A 72 5.28 -5.31 2.11
CA VAL A 72 5.93 -5.45 3.43
C VAL A 72 4.87 -5.44 4.54
N LEU A 73 3.94 -4.48 4.52
CA LEU A 73 2.84 -4.41 5.49
C LEU A 73 1.97 -5.67 5.46
N ASP A 74 1.70 -6.22 4.28
CA ASP A 74 0.97 -7.47 4.12
C ASP A 74 1.72 -8.66 4.72
N ILE A 75 3.04 -8.75 4.52
CA ILE A 75 3.89 -9.79 5.10
C ILE A 75 3.92 -9.66 6.62
N MET A 76 4.10 -8.45 7.16
CA MET A 76 4.07 -8.20 8.61
C MET A 76 2.75 -8.69 9.22
N ARG A 77 1.61 -8.36 8.58
CA ARG A 77 0.27 -8.78 9.05
C ARG A 77 0.05 -10.29 8.95
N ARG A 78 0.47 -10.93 7.86
CA ARG A 78 0.22 -12.36 7.60
C ARG A 78 1.15 -13.26 8.40
N GLU A 79 2.45 -12.97 8.39
CA GLU A 79 3.49 -13.80 9.02
C GLU A 79 3.75 -13.41 10.49
N ARG A 80 3.18 -12.28 10.95
CA ARG A 80 3.37 -11.72 12.32
C ARG A 80 4.84 -11.48 12.67
N VAL A 81 5.58 -10.94 11.71
CA VAL A 81 7.00 -10.64 11.83
C VAL A 81 7.25 -9.14 11.93
N ASN A 82 8.45 -8.76 12.37
CA ASN A 82 8.86 -7.35 12.39
C ASN A 82 9.19 -6.83 10.97
N PHE A 83 9.41 -5.53 10.86
CA PHE A 83 9.69 -4.86 9.58
C PHE A 83 10.90 -5.44 8.84
N ASP A 84 12.02 -5.66 9.54
CA ASP A 84 13.25 -6.17 8.93
C ASP A 84 13.07 -7.61 8.40
N GLN A 85 12.39 -8.45 9.18
CA GLN A 85 12.04 -9.81 8.77
C GLN A 85 11.09 -9.80 7.58
N ALA A 86 10.08 -8.93 7.58
CA ALA A 86 9.16 -8.82 6.46
C ALA A 86 9.88 -8.39 5.17
N ARG A 87 10.82 -7.45 5.27
CA ARG A 87 11.67 -7.04 4.14
C ARG A 87 12.55 -8.18 3.63
N LEU A 88 13.17 -8.94 4.54
CA LEU A 88 13.96 -10.10 4.16
C LEU A 88 13.12 -11.16 3.43
N ILE A 89 11.93 -11.48 3.97
CA ILE A 89 10.99 -12.42 3.34
C ILE A 89 10.58 -11.93 1.96
N ARG A 90 10.23 -10.65 1.82
CA ARG A 90 9.88 -10.04 0.54
C ARG A 90 11.00 -10.19 -0.47
N GLN A 91 12.23 -9.82 -0.08
CA GLN A 91 13.38 -9.89 -0.96
C GLN A 91 13.66 -11.33 -1.41
N ASN A 92 13.60 -12.30 -0.50
CA ASN A 92 13.77 -13.71 -0.83
C ASN A 92 12.69 -14.22 -1.80
N ARG A 93 11.44 -13.75 -1.66
CA ARG A 93 10.36 -14.09 -2.62
C ARG A 93 10.64 -13.54 -4.02
N ILE A 94 11.15 -12.30 -4.10
CA ILE A 94 11.56 -11.69 -5.38
C ILE A 94 12.70 -12.48 -6.01
N LEU A 95 13.76 -12.77 -5.24
CA LEU A 95 14.90 -13.56 -5.72
C LEU A 95 14.44 -14.93 -6.26
N ALA A 96 13.63 -15.65 -5.49
CA ALA A 96 13.11 -16.95 -5.90
C ALA A 96 12.26 -16.88 -7.17
N ALA A 97 11.42 -15.84 -7.31
CA ALA A 97 10.63 -15.62 -8.53
C ALA A 97 11.49 -15.37 -9.77
N HIS A 98 12.72 -14.88 -9.58
CA HIS A 98 13.71 -14.65 -10.64
C HIS A 98 14.75 -15.77 -10.78
N GLY A 99 14.54 -16.92 -10.14
CA GLY A 99 15.46 -18.05 -10.24
C GLY A 99 16.78 -17.83 -9.51
N ILE A 100 16.77 -17.03 -8.45
CA ILE A 100 17.94 -16.75 -7.61
C ILE A 100 17.67 -17.30 -6.22
N ASP A 101 18.66 -17.98 -5.64
CA ASP A 101 18.57 -18.52 -4.30
C ASP A 101 18.79 -17.44 -3.22
N PRO A 102 18.50 -17.72 -1.93
CA PRO A 102 18.74 -16.75 -0.85
C PRO A 102 20.22 -16.40 -0.61
N SER A 103 21.17 -17.16 -1.16
CA SER A 103 22.60 -16.83 -1.13
C SER A 103 22.99 -15.86 -2.24
N GLY A 104 22.08 -15.56 -3.17
CA GLY A 104 22.30 -14.70 -4.33
C GLY A 104 22.78 -15.46 -5.58
N MET A 105 22.87 -16.79 -5.52
CA MET A 105 23.33 -17.61 -6.64
C MET A 105 22.16 -18.00 -7.56
N PRO A 106 22.37 -18.09 -8.89
CA PRO A 106 21.35 -18.59 -9.79
C PRO A 106 20.97 -20.04 -9.46
N LEU A 107 19.69 -20.37 -9.56
CA LEU A 107 19.16 -21.73 -9.45
C LEU A 107 19.39 -22.56 -10.72
N ASP A 108 19.78 -21.93 -11.82
CA ASP A 108 20.13 -22.63 -13.06
C ASP A 108 21.46 -23.38 -12.90
N ALA A 109 21.41 -24.71 -12.99
CA ALA A 109 22.58 -25.58 -12.95
C ALA A 109 23.59 -25.31 -14.08
N LYS A 110 23.16 -24.64 -15.16
CA LYS A 110 24.04 -24.24 -16.27
C LYS A 110 24.63 -22.85 -16.11
N ALA A 111 24.26 -22.10 -15.07
CA ALA A 111 24.88 -20.81 -14.80
C ALA A 111 26.37 -21.01 -14.48
N VAL A 112 27.24 -20.48 -15.34
CA VAL A 112 28.69 -20.52 -15.11
C VAL A 112 29.03 -19.47 -14.06
N THR A 113 29.36 -19.92 -12.85
CA THR A 113 29.59 -19.06 -11.68
C THR A 113 31.06 -18.93 -11.30
N ARG A 114 31.96 -19.64 -11.99
CA ARG A 114 33.41 -19.60 -11.80
C ARG A 114 34.12 -19.54 -13.15
N LEU A 115 35.15 -18.70 -13.24
CA LEU A 115 36.05 -18.54 -14.38
C LEU A 115 37.36 -19.28 -14.13
#